data_AF-M0D2L3-F1
#
_entry.id   AF-M0D2L3-F1
#
_cell.length_a   1.000
_cell.length_b   1.000
_cell.length_c   1.000
_cell.angle_alpha   90.00
_cell.angle_beta   90.00
_cell.angle_gamma   90.00
#
_symmetry.space_group_name_H-M   'P 1'
#
loop_
_entity.id
_entity.type
_entity.pdbx_description
1 polymer ?
#
loop_
_entity_poly.entity_id
_entity_poly.type
_entity_poly.pdbx_seq_one_letter_code
_entity_poly.pdbx_strand_id
1 'polypeptide(L)' 'MVSVHDAILALIPALMAFAALVGAMLSWSWGTALAVGSVPASTTIGYALFYNPPAAVSEN' A
#
# COMPACT_ATOMS: atom_id res chain seq x y z
N MET A 1 -6.85 15.59 -12.52
CA MET A 1 -7.45 14.99 -11.32
C MET A 1 -6.77 13.65 -11.08
N VAL A 2 -6.25 13.41 -9.88
CA VAL A 2 -5.67 12.10 -9.52
C VAL A 2 -6.82 11.20 -9.12
N SER A 3 -6.93 10.03 -9.76
CA SER A 3 -7.96 9.04 -9.45
C SER A 3 -7.63 8.32 -8.15
N VAL A 4 -8.66 7.77 -7.48
CA VAL A 4 -8.47 6.88 -6.33
C VAL A 4 -7.55 5.69 -6.70
N HIS A 5 -7.67 5.20 -7.94
CA HIS A 5 -6.82 4.11 -8.45
C HIS A 5 -5.35 4.52 -8.54
N ASP A 6 -5.07 5.77 -8.96
CA ASP A 6 -3.71 6.30 -9.03
C ASP A 6 -3.10 6.40 -7.62
N ALA A 7 -3.89 6.81 -6.63
CA ALA A 7 -3.47 6.86 -5.23
C ALA A 7 -3.17 5.47 -4.67
N ILE A 8 -4.00 4.46 -4.99
CA ILE A 8 -3.77 3.07 -4.59
C ILE A 8 -2.48 2.52 -5.23
N LEU A 9 -2.25 2.79 -6.52
CA LEU A 9 -1.02 2.39 -7.20
C LEU A 9 0.22 3.05 -6.58
N ALA A 10 0.13 4.32 -6.20
CA ALA A 10 1.21 5.04 -5.52
C ALA A 10 1.48 4.53 -4.10
N LEU A 11 0.49 3.96 -3.43
CA LEU A 11 0.61 3.46 -2.06
C LEU A 11 1.56 2.25 -1.96
N ILE A 12 1.60 1.39 -2.99
CA ILE A 12 2.44 0.18 -3.02
C ILE A 12 3.94 0.53 -2.87
N PRO A 13 4.55 1.36 -3.77
CA PRO A 13 5.94 1.75 -3.61
C PRO A 13 6.16 2.63 -2.38
N ALA A 14 5.17 3.44 -1.96
CA ALA A 14 5.27 4.26 -0.75
C ALA A 14 5.44 3.41 0.52
N LEU A 15 4.67 2.32 0.66
CA LEU A 15 4.78 1.39 1.78
C LEU A 15 6.14 0.68 1.81
N MET A 16 6.65 0.30 0.63
CA MET A 16 7.98 -0.31 0.53
C MET A 16 9.10 0.68 0.88
N ALA A 17 9.01 1.92 0.40
CA ALA A 17 9.96 2.98 0.73
C ALA A 17 9.92 3.31 2.22
N PHE A 18 8.73 3.37 2.82
CA PHE A 18 8.55 3.59 4.25
C PHE A 18 9.16 2.45 5.07
N ALA A 19 8.91 1.19 4.71
CA ALA A 19 9.49 0.03 5.38
C ALA A 19 11.03 0.01 5.27
N ALA A 20 11.57 0.36 4.11
CA ALA A 20 13.01 0.51 3.90
C ALA A 20 13.61 1.62 4.78
N LEU A 21 12.95 2.79 4.86
CA LEU A 21 13.38 3.90 5.71
C LEU A 21 13.38 3.51 7.19
N VAL A 22 12.28 2.91 7.68
CA VAL A 22 12.18 2.43 9.06
C VAL A 22 13.23 1.35 9.35
N GLY A 23 13.42 0.41 8.43
CA GLY A 23 14.45 -0.62 8.53
C GLY A 23 15.86 -0.02 8.64
N ALA A 24 16.17 1.01 7.85
CA ALA A 24 17.43 1.72 7.92
C ALA A 24 17.60 2.46 9.26
N MET A 25 16.57 3.17 9.75
CA MET A 25 16.61 3.88 11.04
C MET A 25 16.79 2.93 12.23
N LEU A 26 16.25 1.72 12.15
CA LEU A 26 16.32 0.70 13.19
C LEU A 26 17.47 -0.30 12.99
N SER A 27 18.29 -0.13 11.95
CA SER A 27 19.38 -1.06 11.59
C SER A 27 18.92 -2.52 11.41
N TRP A 28 17.72 -2.72 10.88
CA TRP A 28 17.23 -4.05 10.54
C TRP A 28 17.93 -4.61 9.30
N SER A 29 17.88 -5.94 9.15
CA SER A 29 18.26 -6.55 7.88
C SER A 29 17.32 -6.05 6.78
N TRP A 30 17.86 -5.77 5.60
CA TRP A 30 17.08 -5.36 4.43
C TRP A 30 15.99 -6.38 4.08
N GLY A 31 16.29 -7.68 4.18
CA GLY A 31 15.32 -8.74 3.94
C GLY A 31 14.14 -8.68 4.91
N THR A 32 14.40 -8.44 6.20
CA THR A 32 13.35 -8.30 7.22
C THR A 32 12.50 -7.07 6.98
N ALA A 33 13.12 -5.92 6.72
CA ALA A 33 12.41 -4.66 6.45
C ALA A 33 11.47 -4.78 5.24
N LEU A 34 11.96 -5.35 4.13
CA LEU A 34 11.17 -5.55 2.92
C LEU A 34 10.09 -6.62 3.09
N ALA A 35 10.36 -7.70 3.83
CA ALA A 35 9.36 -8.71 4.14
C ALA A 35 8.21 -8.10 4.96
N VAL A 36 8.50 -7.32 5.99
CA VAL A 36 7.48 -6.61 6.77
C VAL A 36 6.71 -5.61 5.90
N GLY A 37 7.40 -4.83 5.07
CA GLY A 37 6.77 -3.88 4.14
C GLY A 37 5.88 -4.53 3.08
N SER A 38 6.20 -5.76 2.66
CA SER A 38 5.42 -6.49 1.67
C SER A 38 4.02 -6.87 2.18
N VAL A 39 3.84 -7.07 3.48
CA VAL A 39 2.54 -7.46 4.06
C VAL A 39 1.45 -6.40 3.80
N PRO A 40 1.61 -5.12 4.19
CA PRO A 40 0.62 -4.10 3.87
C PRO A 40 0.58 -3.77 2.36
N ALA A 41 1.68 -3.89 1.62
CA ALA A 41 1.69 -3.67 0.17
C ALA A 41 0.85 -4.72 -0.58
N SER A 42 1.01 -6.00 -0.26
CA SER A 42 0.18 -7.09 -0.80
C SER A 42 -1.27 -6.99 -0.36
N THR A 43 -1.52 -6.52 0.87
CA THR A 43 -2.89 -6.23 1.33
C THR A 43 -3.55 -5.13 0.50
N THR A 44 -2.79 -4.08 0.14
CA THR A 44 -3.26 -3.01 -0.75
C THR A 44 -3.67 -3.55 -2.11
N ILE A 45 -2.88 -4.49 -2.68
CA ILE A 45 -3.22 -5.16 -3.94
C ILE A 45 -4.51 -5.97 -3.79
N GLY A 46 -4.64 -6.76 -2.72
CA GLY A 46 -5.85 -7.54 -2.46
C GLY A 46 -7.10 -6.65 -2.34
N TYR A 47 -6.99 -5.54 -1.62
CA TYR A 47 -8.06 -4.55 -1.54
C TYR A 47 -8.41 -3.99 -2.93
N ALA A 48 -7.41 -3.56 -3.71
CA ALA A 48 -7.64 -2.98 -5.04
C ALA A 48 -8.33 -3.94 -6.02
N LEU A 49 -8.00 -5.23 -5.94
CA LEU A 49 -8.50 -6.24 -6.89
C LEU A 49 -9.84 -6.85 -6.48
N PHE A 50 -10.13 -6.93 -5.18
CA PHE A 50 -11.25 -7.71 -4.67
C PHE A 50 -12.26 -6.92 -3.85
N TYR A 51 -11.92 -5.72 -3.38
CA TYR A 51 -12.88 -4.89 -2.67
C TYR A 51 -13.83 -4.22 -3.67
N ASN A 52 -15.09 -4.64 -3.64
CA ASN A 52 -16.17 -4.00 -4.36
C ASN A 52 -17.07 -3.26 -3.35
N PRO A 53 -16.82 -1.96 -3.08
CA PRO A 53 -17.73 -1.20 -2.24
C PRO A 53 -19.10 -1.17 -2.94
N PRO A 54 -20.21 -1.27 -2.19
CA PRO A 54 -21.52 -0.98 -2.78
C PRO A 54 -21.42 0.38 -3.44
N ALA A 55 -21.96 0.49 -4.66
CA ALA A 55 -22.00 1.77 -5.36
C ALA A 55 -22.54 2.78 -4.36
N ALA A 56 -21.70 3.75 -3.98
CA ALA A 56 -22.17 4.86 -3.17
C ALA A 56 -23.42 5.33 -3.91
N VAL A 57 -24.57 5.27 -3.25
CA VAL A 57 -25.79 5.87 -3.75
C VAL A 57 -25.40 7.32 -4.00
N SER A 58 -25.11 7.60 -5.27
CA SER A 58 -24.95 8.94 -5.80
C SER A 58 -26.37 9.47 -5.85
N GLU A 59 -26.93 9.77 -4.68
CA GLU A 59 -28.06 10.67 -4.59
C GLU A 59 -27.50 12.09 -4.64
N ASN A 60 -27.71 12.65 -5.84
CA ASN A 60 -27.59 14.04 -6.27
C ASN A 60 -26.24 14.50 -6.82
#